data_AF-A0A6J6MEW9-F1
#
_entry.id   AF-A0A6J6MEW9-F1
#
_cell.length_a   1.000
_cell.length_b   1.000
_cell.length_c   1.000
_cell.angle_alpha   90.00
_cell.angle_beta   90.00
_cell.angle_gamma   90.00
#
_symmetry.space_group_name_H-M   'P 1'
#
loop_
_entity.id
_entity.type
_entity.pdbx_description
1 polymer ?
#
loop_
_entity_poly.entity_id
_entity_poly.type
_entity_poly.pdbx_seq_one_letter_code
_entity_poly.pdbx_strand_id
1 'polypeptide(L)'
;MTEKPDYSNDPVRMRRAQIAHAASLAQRIGYLLFAIAVVIFFIGFFGGFTGGLVTAIVILMAIGSALLAPAIVAGYAVKAAERDDLENGR
;
A
#
# COMPACT_ATOMS: atom_id res chain seq x y z
N MET A 1 3.39 25.15 36.45
CA MET A 1 4.03 24.16 35.57
C MET A 1 2.96 23.18 35.13
N THR A 2 2.36 23.40 33.95
CA THR A 2 1.40 22.45 33.36
C THR A 2 2.18 21.29 32.79
N GLU A 3 2.16 20.16 33.50
CA GLU A 3 2.66 18.87 33.02
C GLU A 3 1.88 18.49 31.76
N LYS A 4 2.54 18.52 30.60
CA LYS A 4 1.97 18.00 29.36
C LYS A 4 1.85 16.48 29.54
N PRO A 5 0.68 15.88 29.28
CA PRO A 5 0.56 14.43 29.36
C PRO A 5 1.57 13.79 28.40
N ASP A 6 2.32 12.80 28.89
CA ASP A 6 3.25 12.04 28.05
C ASP A 6 2.46 11.07 27.17
N TYR A 7 2.14 11.50 25.96
CA TYR A 7 1.46 10.70 24.94
C TYR A 7 2.42 9.78 24.16
N SER A 8 3.71 9.71 24.53
CA SER A 8 4.71 8.91 23.80
C SER A 8 4.42 7.40 23.82
N ASN A 9 3.56 6.92 24.71
CA ASN A 9 3.19 5.51 24.87
C ASN A 9 1.71 5.22 24.55
N ASP A 10 1.06 6.03 23.72
CA ASP A 10 -0.33 5.76 23.32
C ASP A 10 -0.43 4.46 22.46
N PRO A 11 -1.08 3.40 22.95
CA PRO A 11 -1.25 2.15 22.21
C PRO A 11 -2.01 2.33 20.88
N VAL A 12 -2.85 3.36 20.75
CA VAL A 12 -3.57 3.66 19.50
C VAL A 12 -2.61 4.16 18.43
N ARG A 13 -1.68 5.06 18.77
CA ARG A 13 -0.65 5.57 17.84
C ARG A 13 0.27 4.44 17.36
N MET A 14 0.66 3.53 18.24
CA MET A 14 1.43 2.34 17.86
C MET A 14 0.68 1.44 16.87
N ARG A 15 -0.62 1.19 17.08
CA ARG A 15 -1.44 0.40 16.14
C ARG A 15 -1.61 1.09 14.79
N ARG A 16 -1.80 2.42 14.77
CA ARG A 16 -1.87 3.21 13.52
C ARG A 16 -0.58 3.10 12.71
N ALA A 17 0.58 3.19 13.37
CA ALA A 17 1.88 3.03 12.72
C ALA A 17 2.07 1.63 12.12
N GLN A 18 1.62 0.57 12.81
CA GLN A 18 1.67 -0.80 12.27
C GLN A 18 0.79 -0.97 11.02
N ILE A 19 -0.43 -0.42 11.03
CA ILE A 19 -1.34 -0.45 9.88
C ILE A 19 -0.76 0.34 8.71
N ALA A 20 -0.18 1.53 8.97
CA ALA A 20 0.48 2.32 7.94
C ALA A 20 1.68 1.58 7.33
N HIS A 21 2.50 0.93 8.16
CA HIS A 21 3.63 0.14 7.67
C HIS A 21 3.16 -1.03 6.80
N ALA A 22 2.17 -1.80 7.25
CA ALA A 22 1.58 -2.89 6.49
C ALA A 22 0.97 -2.42 5.16
N ALA A 23 0.24 -1.30 5.18
CA ALA A 23 -0.32 -0.68 3.98
C ALA A 23 0.78 -0.24 3.01
N SER A 24 1.85 0.39 3.50
CA SER A 24 2.97 0.82 2.66
C SER A 24 3.69 -0.37 2.02
N LEU A 25 3.83 -1.48 2.75
CA LEU A 25 4.44 -2.70 2.24
C LEU A 25 3.56 -3.35 1.16
N ALA A 26 2.25 -3.43 1.40
CA ALA A 26 1.28 -3.94 0.43
C ALA A 26 1.25 -3.10 -0.85
N GLN A 27 1.33 -1.75 -0.75
CA GLN A 27 1.45 -0.87 -1.91
C GLN A 27 2.72 -1.17 -2.72
N ARG A 28 3.89 -1.28 -2.05
CA ARG A 28 5.16 -1.60 -2.71
C ARG A 28 5.10 -2.94 -3.44
N ILE A 29 4.54 -3.96 -2.81
CA ILE A 29 4.36 -5.30 -3.41
C ILE A 29 3.43 -5.19 -4.63
N GLY A 30 2.30 -4.50 -4.51
CA GLY A 30 1.38 -4.31 -5.63
C GLY A 30 2.04 -3.60 -6.82
N TYR A 31 2.80 -2.52 -6.58
CA TYR A 31 3.53 -1.84 -7.64
C TYR A 31 4.61 -2.71 -8.28
N LEU A 32 5.30 -3.55 -7.51
CA LEU A 32 6.24 -4.55 -8.02
C LEU A 32 5.56 -5.56 -8.94
N LEU A 33 4.39 -6.07 -8.55
CA LEU A 33 3.61 -6.99 -9.40
C LEU A 33 3.21 -6.33 -10.73
N PHE A 34 2.80 -5.06 -10.70
CA PHE A 34 2.53 -4.30 -11.92
C PHE A 34 3.78 -4.09 -12.77
N ALA A 35 4.93 -3.77 -12.16
CA ALA A 35 6.20 -3.64 -12.89
C ALA A 35 6.59 -4.95 -13.58
N ILE A 36 6.44 -6.09 -12.89
CA ILE A 36 6.68 -7.42 -13.47
C ILE A 36 5.70 -7.68 -14.63
N ALA A 37 4.42 -7.36 -14.47
CA ALA A 37 3.43 -7.51 -15.53
C ALA A 37 3.80 -6.69 -16.78
N VAL A 38 4.31 -5.46 -16.60
CA VAL A 38 4.80 -4.62 -17.70
C VAL A 38 6.00 -5.25 -18.40
N VAL A 39 6.96 -5.81 -17.66
CA VAL A 39 8.11 -6.52 -18.26
C VAL A 39 7.65 -7.71 -19.09
N ILE A 40 6.74 -8.54 -18.55
CA ILE A 40 6.18 -9.70 -19.27
C ILE A 40 5.41 -9.25 -20.51
N PHE A 41 4.66 -8.15 -20.41
CA PHE A 41 3.97 -7.55 -21.55
C PHE A 41 4.95 -7.17 -22.66
N PHE A 42 6.08 -6.52 -22.35
CA PHE A 42 7.08 -6.18 -23.37
C PHE A 42 7.76 -7.41 -23.97
N ILE A 43 8.01 -8.46 -23.18
CA ILE A 43 8.50 -9.74 -23.70
C ILE A 43 7.51 -10.32 -24.72
N GLY A 44 6.22 -10.34 -24.39
CA GLY A 44 5.16 -10.76 -25.33
C GLY A 44 4.99 -9.82 -26.52
N PHE A 45 5.21 -8.52 -26.34
CA PHE A 45 5.11 -7.52 -27.40
C PHE A 45 6.19 -7.73 -28.48
N PHE A 46 7.44 -7.99 -28.07
CA PHE A 46 8.55 -8.22 -29.02
C PHE A 46 8.64 -9.68 -29.50
N GLY A 47 8.25 -10.66 -28.66
CA GLY A 47 8.36 -12.09 -28.94
C GLY A 47 7.07 -12.76 -29.41
N GLY A 48 5.95 -12.05 -29.41
CA GLY A 48 4.61 -12.58 -29.65
C GLY A 48 3.88 -13.00 -28.37
N PHE A 49 2.59 -12.68 -28.30
CA PHE A 49 1.75 -13.06 -27.17
C PHE A 49 1.32 -14.52 -27.26
N THR A 50 1.67 -15.30 -26.25
CA THR A 50 1.13 -16.66 -26.04
C THR A 50 0.03 -16.61 -25.00
N GLY A 51 -0.90 -17.57 -25.02
CA GLY A 51 -1.97 -17.66 -24.02
C GLY A 51 -1.45 -17.71 -22.58
N GLY A 52 -0.30 -18.36 -22.37
CA GLY A 52 0.37 -18.41 -21.07
C GLY A 52 0.87 -17.04 -20.58
N LEU A 53 1.51 -16.27 -21.45
CA LEU A 53 1.98 -14.92 -21.12
C LEU A 53 0.82 -13.97 -20.78
N VAL A 54 -0.24 -14.00 -21.60
CA VAL A 54 -1.44 -13.17 -21.37
C VAL A 54 -2.08 -13.54 -20.03
N THR A 55 -2.24 -14.83 -19.75
CA THR A 55 -2.81 -15.31 -18.48
C THR A 55 -1.97 -14.86 -17.29
N ALA A 56 -0.64 -14.94 -17.37
CA ALA A 56 0.26 -14.49 -16.31
C ALA A 56 0.12 -12.98 -16.04
N ILE A 57 0.06 -12.16 -17.09
CA ILE A 57 -0.14 -10.70 -16.98
C ILE A 57 -1.46 -10.40 -16.27
N VAL A 58 -2.56 -11.05 -16.69
CA VAL A 58 -3.89 -10.83 -16.10
C VAL A 58 -3.91 -11.22 -14.61
N ILE A 59 -3.30 -12.35 -14.24
CA ILE A 59 -3.22 -12.78 -12.83
C ILE A 59 -2.41 -11.79 -12.00
N LEU A 60 -1.24 -11.33 -12.50
CA LEU A 60 -0.42 -10.34 -11.82
C LEU A 60 -1.16 -9.02 -11.61
N MET A 61 -1.87 -8.54 -12.63
CA MET A 61 -2.67 -7.32 -12.54
C MET A 61 -3.85 -7.48 -11.57
N ALA A 62 -4.52 -8.63 -11.57
CA ALA A 62 -5.64 -8.91 -10.67
C ALA A 62 -5.17 -8.92 -9.21
N ILE A 63 -4.10 -9.66 -8.89
CA ILE A 63 -3.53 -9.72 -7.55
C ILE A 63 -2.98 -8.35 -7.13
N GLY A 64 -2.23 -7.68 -8.01
CA GLY A 64 -1.69 -6.35 -7.75
C GLY A 64 -2.77 -5.33 -7.42
N SER A 65 -3.88 -5.34 -8.17
CA SER A 65 -5.03 -4.46 -7.92
C SER A 65 -5.74 -4.77 -6.60
N ALA A 66 -5.96 -6.06 -6.32
CA ALA A 66 -6.59 -6.51 -5.08
C ALA A 66 -5.76 -6.15 -3.84
N LEU A 67 -4.44 -6.05 -3.96
CA LEU A 67 -3.55 -5.57 -2.88
C LEU A 67 -3.52 -4.04 -2.80
N LEU A 68 -3.39 -3.35 -3.94
CA LEU A 68 -3.23 -1.90 -3.97
C LEU A 68 -4.47 -1.15 -3.47
N ALA A 69 -5.68 -1.56 -3.87
CA ALA A 69 -6.91 -0.87 -3.47
C ALA A 69 -7.08 -0.75 -1.94
N PRO A 70 -7.07 -1.85 -1.15
CA PRO A 70 -7.19 -1.76 0.31
C PRO A 70 -5.99 -1.07 0.96
N ALA A 71 -4.78 -1.25 0.40
CA ALA A 71 -3.58 -0.63 0.93
C ALA A 71 -3.56 0.89 0.74
N ILE A 72 -4.11 1.39 -0.37
CA ILE A 72 -4.28 2.83 -0.61
C ILE A 72 -5.30 3.42 0.36
N VAL A 73 -6.46 2.79 0.53
CA VAL A 73 -7.50 3.24 1.47
C VAL A 73 -6.98 3.28 2.90
N ALA A 74 -6.31 2.21 3.35
CA ALA A 74 -5.72 2.16 4.69
C ALA A 74 -4.65 3.24 4.90
N GLY A 75 -3.79 3.47 3.89
CA GLY A 75 -2.78 4.52 3.94
C GLY A 75 -3.39 5.92 4.06
N TYR A 76 -4.44 6.22 3.30
CA TYR A 76 -5.15 7.51 3.42
C TYR A 76 -5.86 7.67 4.75
N ALA A 77 -6.48 6.61 5.29
CA ALA A 77 -7.16 6.65 6.57
C ALA A 77 -6.18 6.98 7.73
N VAL A 78 -5.00 6.36 7.74
CA VAL A 78 -3.99 6.67 8.77
C VAL A 78 -3.46 8.09 8.62
N LYS A 79 -3.16 8.52 7.38
CA LYS A 79 -2.66 9.88 7.13
C LYS A 79 -3.68 10.97 7.49
N ALA A 80 -4.97 10.70 7.26
CA ALA A 80 -6.04 11.59 7.68
C ALA A 80 -6.14 11.66 9.21
N ALA A 81 -6.01 10.51 9.89
CA ALA A 81 -6.02 10.45 11.35
C ALA A 81 -4.82 11.18 11.99
N GLU A 82 -3.61 11.05 11.42
CA GLU A 82 -2.45 11.82 11.88
C GLU A 82 -2.62 13.32 11.70
N ARG A 83 -3.28 13.76 10.61
CA ARG A 83 -3.54 15.19 10.38
C ARG A 83 -4.57 15.74 11.38
N ASP A 84 -5.60 14.96 11.69
CA ASP A 84 -6.60 15.33 12.71
C ASP A 84 -5.98 15.41 14.12
N ASP A 85 -5.09 14.47 14.48
CA ASP A 85 -4.34 14.50 15.74
C ASP A 85 -3.47 15.78 15.85
N LEU A 86 -2.82 16.20 14.75
CA LEU A 86 -2.00 17.42 14.68
C LEU A 86 -2.83 18.70 14.79
N GLU A 87 -3.96 18.78 14.08
CA GLU A 87 -4.85 19.96 14.09
C GLU A 87 -5.55 20.13 15.45
N ASN A 88 -5.90 19.04 16.12
CA ASN A 88 -6.58 19.05 17.41
C ASN A 88 -5.64 19.00 18.62
N GLY A 89 -4.32 18.93 18.41
CA GLY A 89 -3.30 18.98 19.46
C GLY A 89 -3.33 17.82 20.47
N ARG A 90 -3.78 16.63 20.04
CA ARG A 90 -3.85 15.41 20.87
C ARG A 90 -2.83 14.39 20.39
#